data_AF-A0A8C4NHI9-F1
#
_entry.id   AF-A0A8C4NHI9-F1
#
_cell.length_a   1.000
_cell.length_b   1.000
_cell.length_c   1.000
_cell.angle_alpha   90.00
_cell.angle_beta   90.00
_cell.angle_gamma   90.00
#
_symmetry.space_group_name_H-M   'P 1'
#
loop_
_entity.id
_entity.type
_entity.pdbx_description
1 polymer ?
#
loop_
_entity_poly.entity_id
_entity_poly.type
_entity_poly.pdbx_seq_one_letter_code
_entity_poly.pdbx_strand_id
1 'polypeptide(L)'
;MALQPAAHDVEKRRRTRDVLGAEAATFSELMLSAPLLAGLSAAGFTRPSPIQLKAIPLARCGLDLLVQAKSGTGKTCVFATVALDAIVLENPTVQVLVLAPTREIAVQIHGVVTALGCKMDGLHCHLFIGGTPVSEDQRRLHQCHIAIGSPGRVKQLMDLGFLLAAAVRLFVLDEADKLLEEGSFQDQINWIYSSLPANKQMLALSATYPESMAQQLNNYMREPAHIRLDPTDMQLLGVHQFYRVVNVHALSHLTLAEKVQQLQELLSCIPFNQALIFSNLHSRAQHLANTLAAQGFPAACISGKTAQSNLSNR
;
A
#
# COMPACT_ATOMS: atom_id res chain seq x y z
N MET A 1 -8.28 -6.58 23.29
CA MET A 1 -8.78 -6.84 21.92
C MET A 1 -7.82 -7.80 21.26
N ALA A 2 -8.29 -8.94 20.75
CA ALA A 2 -7.43 -9.83 19.97
C ALA A 2 -6.98 -9.11 18.69
N LEU A 3 -5.68 -9.06 18.43
CA LEU A 3 -5.12 -8.58 17.16
C LEU A 3 -5.71 -9.42 16.03
N GLN A 4 -6.43 -8.79 15.09
CA GLN A 4 -6.79 -9.46 13.84
C GLN A 4 -5.50 -9.79 13.08
N PRO A 5 -5.41 -10.97 12.42
CA PRO A 5 -4.22 -11.34 11.66
C PRO A 5 -4.01 -10.36 10.50
N ALA A 6 -2.80 -9.80 10.40
CA ALA A 6 -2.42 -8.90 9.31
C ALA A 6 -2.12 -9.67 8.02
N ALA A 7 -1.68 -10.93 8.14
CA ALA A 7 -1.54 -11.82 7.01
C ALA A 7 -2.90 -12.38 6.58
N HIS A 8 -3.11 -12.47 5.27
CA HIS A 8 -4.22 -13.23 4.73
C HIS A 8 -3.97 -14.73 4.92
N ASP A 9 -4.99 -15.44 5.37
CA ASP A 9 -4.97 -16.90 5.47
C ASP A 9 -4.65 -17.53 4.10
N VAL A 10 -3.54 -18.27 4.07
CA VAL A 10 -2.96 -18.87 2.86
C VAL A 10 -3.67 -20.18 2.50
N GLU A 11 -4.25 -20.88 3.48
CA GLU A 11 -4.85 -22.21 3.30
C GLU A 11 -6.33 -22.15 2.88
N LYS A 12 -7.04 -21.06 3.23
CA LYS A 12 -8.46 -20.88 2.89
C LYS A 12 -8.78 -20.75 1.39
N ARG A 13 -7.80 -20.41 0.54
CA ARG A 13 -7.99 -20.22 -0.92
C ARG A 13 -6.74 -20.60 -1.69
N ARG A 14 -6.90 -21.25 -2.85
CA ARG A 14 -5.78 -21.53 -3.77
C ARG A 14 -5.09 -20.22 -4.17
N ARG A 15 -3.82 -20.08 -3.81
CA ARG A 15 -2.99 -18.91 -4.14
C ARG A 15 -2.12 -19.19 -5.37
N THR A 16 -1.71 -18.14 -6.05
CA THR A 16 -0.88 -18.17 -7.26
C THR A 16 0.61 -18.20 -6.92
N ARG A 17 1.45 -18.58 -7.90
CA ARG A 17 2.91 -18.73 -7.74
C ARG A 17 3.68 -17.45 -7.38
N ASP A 18 3.07 -16.28 -7.60
CA ASP A 18 3.62 -14.98 -7.21
C ASP A 18 3.34 -14.63 -5.74
N VAL A 19 2.51 -15.46 -5.07
CA VAL A 19 2.24 -15.40 -3.62
C VAL A 19 2.89 -16.58 -2.91
N LEU A 20 2.77 -17.80 -3.46
CA LEU A 20 3.39 -19.01 -2.93
C LEU A 20 4.79 -19.19 -3.51
N GLY A 21 5.82 -19.12 -2.66
CA GLY A 21 7.18 -19.48 -3.04
C GLY A 21 7.30 -20.91 -3.54
N ALA A 22 8.27 -21.16 -4.43
CA ALA A 22 8.50 -22.48 -5.02
C ALA A 22 9.19 -23.49 -4.08
N GLU A 23 9.70 -23.08 -2.91
CA GLU A 23 10.40 -23.97 -1.96
C GLU A 23 10.15 -23.60 -0.48
N ALA A 24 10.54 -24.51 0.43
CA ALA A 24 10.27 -24.57 1.86
C ALA A 24 10.89 -23.46 2.75
N ALA A 25 11.29 -22.32 2.17
CA ALA A 25 11.97 -21.26 2.91
C ALA A 25 11.05 -20.62 3.96
N THR A 26 11.63 -20.36 5.13
CA THR A 26 10.95 -19.77 6.29
C THR A 26 11.52 -18.39 6.63
N PHE A 27 10.75 -17.55 7.33
CA PHE A 27 11.27 -16.26 7.81
C PHE A 27 12.49 -16.41 8.74
N SER A 28 12.60 -17.54 9.46
CA SER A 28 13.77 -17.86 10.31
C SER A 28 15.08 -17.94 9.54
N GLU A 29 15.06 -18.34 8.26
CA GLU A 29 16.26 -18.39 7.42
C GLU A 29 16.75 -17.00 7.02
N LEU A 30 15.92 -15.97 7.18
CA LEU A 30 16.28 -14.58 6.87
C LEU A 30 17.10 -13.91 7.99
N MET A 31 17.49 -14.62 9.05
CA MET A 31 18.33 -14.13 10.15
C MET A 31 17.81 -12.83 10.79
N LEU A 32 16.49 -12.74 10.97
CA LEU A 32 15.80 -11.60 11.60
C LEU A 32 15.86 -11.71 13.13
N SER A 33 15.70 -10.59 13.82
CA SER A 33 15.64 -10.59 15.30
C SER A 33 14.49 -11.46 15.84
N ALA A 34 14.71 -12.09 17.00
CA ALA A 34 13.71 -12.96 17.64
C ALA A 34 12.36 -12.27 17.92
N PRO A 35 12.32 -11.00 18.39
CA PRO A 35 11.06 -10.25 18.52
C PRO A 35 10.32 -10.11 17.19
N LEU A 36 11.03 -9.81 16.09
CA LEU A 36 10.42 -9.65 14.77
C LEU A 36 9.87 -10.97 14.23
N LEU A 37 10.60 -12.08 14.39
CA LEU A 37 10.13 -13.41 14.00
C LEU A 37 8.85 -13.79 14.76
N ALA A 38 8.80 -13.51 16.07
CA ALA A 38 7.63 -13.76 16.89
C ALA A 38 6.44 -12.89 16.47
N GLY A 39 6.67 -11.63 16.09
CA GLY A 39 5.65 -10.72 15.58
C GLY A 39 5.12 -11.13 14.19
N LEU A 40 5.99 -11.53 13.27
CA LEU A 40 5.62 -12.09 11.97
C LEU A 40 4.70 -13.31 12.13
N SER A 41 5.09 -14.25 13.00
CA SER A 41 4.29 -15.44 13.32
C SER A 41 2.93 -15.07 13.92
N ALA A 42 2.90 -14.17 14.91
CA ALA A 42 1.67 -13.69 15.54
C ALA A 42 0.73 -12.96 14.56
N ALA A 43 1.30 -12.26 13.58
CA ALA A 43 0.56 -11.61 12.51
C ALA A 43 0.08 -12.58 11.42
N GLY A 44 0.45 -13.87 11.47
CA GLY A 44 0.06 -14.92 10.55
C GLY A 44 0.98 -15.11 9.34
N PHE A 45 2.16 -14.47 9.33
CA PHE A 45 3.16 -14.65 8.28
C PHE A 45 3.99 -15.91 8.56
N THR A 46 3.59 -17.02 7.94
CA THR A 46 4.24 -18.33 8.11
C THR A 46 5.42 -18.53 7.16
N ARG A 47 5.28 -18.10 5.90
CA ARG A 47 6.32 -18.21 4.86
C ARG A 47 6.43 -16.91 4.07
N PRO A 48 7.65 -16.49 3.71
CA PRO A 48 7.86 -15.32 2.88
C PRO A 48 7.40 -15.58 1.44
N SER A 49 6.78 -14.59 0.82
CA SER A 49 6.46 -14.61 -0.61
C SER A 49 7.74 -14.46 -1.46
N PRO A 50 7.71 -14.81 -2.76
CA PRO A 50 8.88 -14.64 -3.64
C PRO A 50 9.47 -13.22 -3.62
N ILE A 51 8.63 -12.18 -3.53
CA ILE A 51 9.12 -10.80 -3.49
C ILE A 51 9.80 -10.50 -2.15
N GLN A 52 9.31 -11.07 -1.05
CA GLN A 52 9.89 -10.92 0.29
C GLN A 52 11.24 -11.63 0.39
N LEU A 53 11.34 -12.87 -0.11
CA LEU A 53 12.59 -13.64 -0.16
C LEU A 53 13.69 -12.93 -0.93
N LYS A 54 13.35 -12.30 -2.06
CA LYS A 54 14.33 -11.56 -2.88
C LYS A 54 14.69 -10.20 -2.26
N ALA A 55 13.70 -9.46 -1.76
CA ALA A 55 13.90 -8.07 -1.36
C ALA A 55 14.46 -7.91 0.07
N ILE A 56 13.98 -8.69 1.04
CA ILE A 56 14.35 -8.49 2.46
C ILE A 56 15.86 -8.61 2.68
N PRO A 57 16.58 -9.65 2.19
CA PRO A 57 18.02 -9.75 2.40
C PRO A 57 18.80 -8.56 1.84
N LEU A 58 18.45 -8.11 0.62
CA LEU A 58 19.12 -6.98 -0.04
C LEU A 58 18.86 -5.66 0.69
N ALA A 59 17.63 -5.44 1.15
CA ALA A 59 17.30 -4.26 1.95
C ALA A 59 18.05 -4.26 3.29
N ARG A 60 18.21 -5.42 3.95
CA ARG A 60 18.97 -5.51 5.20
C ARG A 60 20.46 -5.19 5.03
N CYS A 61 21.01 -5.36 3.82
CA CYS A 61 22.36 -4.91 3.48
C CYS A 61 22.47 -3.38 3.30
N GLY A 62 21.39 -2.63 3.47
CA GLY A 62 21.38 -1.16 3.33
C GLY A 62 21.31 -0.67 1.89
N LEU A 63 21.06 -1.56 0.92
CA LEU A 63 20.91 -1.17 -0.50
C LEU A 63 19.57 -0.46 -0.72
N ASP A 64 19.58 0.60 -1.52
CA ASP A 64 18.35 1.19 -2.03
C ASP A 64 17.61 0.15 -2.87
N LEU A 65 16.31 -0.01 -2.68
CA LEU A 65 15.52 -0.98 -3.45
C LEU A 65 14.38 -0.34 -4.20
N LEU A 66 14.22 -0.82 -5.42
CA LEU A 66 13.05 -0.57 -6.25
C LEU A 66 12.27 -1.86 -6.38
N VAL A 67 11.19 -2.00 -5.62
CA VAL A 67 10.41 -3.23 -5.54
C VAL A 67 9.15 -3.08 -6.39
N GLN A 68 9.11 -3.77 -7.53
CA GLN A 68 7.96 -3.80 -8.40
C GLN A 68 7.25 -5.15 -8.31
N ALA A 69 6.04 -5.15 -7.75
CA ALA A 69 5.19 -6.33 -7.66
C ALA A 69 3.71 -5.96 -7.59
N LYS A 70 2.83 -6.89 -7.96
CA LYS A 70 1.37 -6.72 -7.92
C LYS A 70 0.86 -6.37 -6.50
N SER A 71 -0.31 -5.75 -6.39
CA SER A 71 -0.94 -5.55 -5.08
C SER A 71 -1.29 -6.91 -4.45
N GLY A 72 -1.17 -7.00 -3.12
CA GLY A 72 -1.43 -8.26 -2.40
C GLY A 72 -0.30 -9.30 -2.43
N THR A 73 0.85 -9.02 -3.04
CA THR A 73 2.05 -9.92 -3.01
C THR A 73 2.90 -9.78 -1.75
N GLY A 74 2.48 -8.92 -0.82
CA GLY A 74 3.16 -8.71 0.46
C GLY A 74 4.30 -7.70 0.45
N LYS A 75 4.30 -6.74 -0.49
CA LYS A 75 5.24 -5.60 -0.55
C LYS A 75 5.37 -4.85 0.77
N THR A 76 4.24 -4.55 1.43
CA THR A 76 4.24 -3.83 2.71
C THR A 76 5.04 -4.56 3.79
N CYS A 77 4.98 -5.90 3.81
CA CYS A 77 5.77 -6.72 4.75
C CYS A 77 7.28 -6.59 4.49
N VAL A 78 7.72 -6.32 3.25
CA VAL A 78 9.14 -6.15 2.93
C VAL A 78 9.72 -4.99 3.71
N PHE A 79 9.21 -3.77 3.50
CA PHE A 79 9.76 -2.61 4.18
C PHE A 79 9.40 -2.59 5.67
N ALA A 80 8.25 -3.14 6.08
CA ALA A 80 7.91 -3.24 7.49
C ALA A 80 8.91 -4.11 8.25
N THR A 81 9.31 -5.26 7.67
CA THR A 81 10.35 -6.13 8.25
C THR A 81 11.68 -5.39 8.34
N VAL A 82 12.10 -4.73 7.26
CA VAL A 82 13.38 -3.99 7.22
C VAL A 82 13.38 -2.83 8.22
N ALA A 83 12.29 -2.07 8.29
CA ALA A 83 12.13 -0.96 9.23
C ALA A 83 12.24 -1.41 10.68
N LEU A 84 11.58 -2.52 11.03
CA LEU A 84 11.60 -3.06 12.39
C LEU A 84 12.93 -3.72 12.74
N ASP A 85 13.63 -4.34 11.78
CA ASP A 85 14.94 -4.95 12.01
C ASP A 85 16.06 -3.91 12.16
N ALA A 86 15.90 -2.73 11.55
CA ALA A 86 16.90 -1.66 11.59
C ALA A 86 16.74 -0.68 12.77
N ILE A 87 15.65 -0.77 13.53
CA ILE A 87 15.31 0.22 14.55
C ILE A 87 16.11 0.05 15.85
N VAL A 88 16.48 1.15 16.47
CA VAL A 88 17.10 1.20 17.80
C VAL A 88 16.08 1.74 18.79
N LEU A 89 15.51 0.88 19.62
CA LEU A 89 14.37 1.21 20.50
C LEU A 89 14.73 2.16 21.64
N GLU A 90 16.01 2.20 22.03
CA GLU A 90 16.51 3.10 23.07
C GLU A 90 16.58 4.55 22.61
N ASN A 91 16.48 4.79 21.29
CA ASN A 91 16.53 6.12 20.70
C ASN A 91 15.12 6.57 20.27
N PRO A 92 14.41 7.39 21.06
CA PRO A 92 13.01 7.75 20.85
C PRO A 92 12.81 8.83 19.75
N THR A 93 13.65 8.81 18.71
CA THR A 93 13.59 9.73 17.56
C THR A 93 13.12 9.01 16.30
N VAL A 94 12.59 9.77 15.34
CA VAL A 94 12.09 9.22 14.08
C VAL A 94 13.25 8.69 13.26
N GLN A 95 13.34 7.37 13.15
CA GLN A 95 14.39 6.63 12.43
C GLN A 95 13.90 6.13 11.06
N VAL A 96 12.60 5.89 10.93
CA VAL A 96 11.97 5.44 9.69
C VAL A 96 10.84 6.39 9.31
N LEU A 97 10.85 6.85 8.07
CA LEU A 97 9.78 7.66 7.49
C LEU A 97 9.16 6.93 6.30
N VAL A 98 7.85 6.70 6.37
CA VAL A 98 7.07 6.05 5.30
C VAL A 98 6.01 7.01 4.77
N LEU A 99 6.03 7.23 3.45
CA LEU A 99 5.00 8.01 2.77
C LEU A 99 4.04 7.10 2.01
N ALA A 100 2.76 7.43 2.10
CA ALA A 100 1.67 6.76 1.40
C ALA A 100 0.76 7.79 0.71
N PRO A 101 0.17 7.47 -0.45
CA PRO A 101 -0.58 8.44 -1.24
C PRO A 101 -1.94 8.81 -0.64
N THR A 102 -2.51 7.94 0.20
CA THR A 102 -3.82 8.16 0.83
C THR A 102 -3.81 7.85 2.32
N ARG A 103 -4.83 8.38 3.02
CA ARG A 103 -5.01 8.17 4.47
C ARG A 103 -5.24 6.70 4.77
N GLU A 104 -6.01 6.05 3.93
CA GLU A 104 -6.41 4.65 4.05
C GLU A 104 -5.21 3.72 3.91
N ILE A 105 -4.34 3.98 2.91
CA ILE A 105 -3.10 3.21 2.73
C ILE A 105 -2.15 3.44 3.92
N ALA A 106 -2.00 4.68 4.39
CA ALA A 106 -1.18 4.96 5.57
C ALA A 106 -1.66 4.17 6.80
N VAL A 107 -2.97 4.14 7.07
CA VAL A 107 -3.58 3.35 8.16
C VAL A 107 -3.32 1.85 7.99
N GLN A 108 -3.42 1.32 6.77
CA GLN A 108 -3.12 -0.10 6.50
C GLN A 108 -1.65 -0.42 6.77
N ILE A 109 -0.72 0.43 6.32
CA ILE A 109 0.71 0.27 6.58
C ILE A 109 0.99 0.28 8.09
N HIS A 110 0.40 1.22 8.82
CA HIS A 110 0.54 1.31 10.28
C HIS A 110 0.04 0.07 10.99
N GLY A 111 -1.10 -0.48 10.55
CA GLY A 111 -1.62 -1.76 11.03
C GLY A 111 -0.62 -2.90 10.83
N VAL A 112 -0.01 -3.01 9.65
CA VAL A 112 1.00 -4.05 9.35
C VAL A 112 2.25 -3.87 10.22
N VAL A 113 2.82 -2.66 10.27
CA VAL A 113 4.04 -2.40 11.06
C VAL A 113 3.80 -2.68 12.55
N THR A 114 2.65 -2.26 13.08
CA THR A 114 2.29 -2.49 14.49
C THR A 114 2.07 -3.98 14.78
N ALA A 115 1.45 -4.73 13.86
CA ALA A 115 1.26 -6.16 14.02
C ALA A 115 2.60 -6.93 14.02
N LEU A 116 3.51 -6.59 13.10
CA LEU A 116 4.85 -7.19 13.04
C LEU A 116 5.72 -6.79 14.23
N GLY A 117 5.57 -5.55 14.72
CA GLY A 117 6.31 -5.03 15.87
C GLY A 117 5.70 -5.40 17.23
N CYS A 118 4.64 -6.20 17.30
CA CYS A 118 3.88 -6.43 18.54
C CYS A 118 4.65 -7.12 19.69
N LYS A 119 5.85 -7.62 19.42
CA LYS A 119 6.76 -8.24 20.39
C LYS A 119 8.00 -7.38 20.69
N MET A 120 8.05 -6.16 20.17
CA MET A 120 9.12 -5.19 20.41
C MET A 120 8.66 -4.19 21.46
N ASP A 121 8.99 -4.47 22.73
CA ASP A 121 8.63 -3.60 23.85
C ASP A 121 9.29 -2.22 23.69
N GLY A 122 8.51 -1.15 23.86
CA GLY A 122 8.97 0.23 23.67
C GLY A 122 8.88 0.74 22.22
N LEU A 123 8.46 -0.09 21.25
CA LEU A 123 8.24 0.38 19.88
C LEU A 123 7.12 1.43 19.82
N HIS A 124 7.40 2.53 19.14
CA HIS A 124 6.42 3.59 18.86
C HIS A 124 6.34 3.87 17.37
N CYS A 125 5.17 3.55 16.81
CA CYS A 125 4.84 3.78 15.41
C CYS A 125 3.56 4.62 15.34
N HIS A 126 3.60 5.76 14.64
CA HIS A 126 2.50 6.73 14.63
C HIS A 126 2.09 7.14 13.21
N LEU A 127 0.81 7.49 13.09
CA LEU A 127 0.17 7.98 11.87
C LEU A 127 0.11 9.50 11.84
N PHE A 128 0.52 10.07 10.70
CA PHE A 128 0.52 11.49 10.40
C PHE A 128 -0.25 11.76 9.10
N ILE A 129 -1.57 11.89 9.25
CA ILE A 129 -2.50 12.10 8.14
C ILE A 129 -3.39 13.34 8.40
N GLY A 130 -4.00 13.89 7.35
CA GLY A 130 -4.96 14.99 7.49
C GLY A 130 -6.19 14.60 8.31
N GLY A 131 -6.88 15.59 8.89
CA GLY A 131 -8.14 15.42 9.62
C GLY A 131 -8.03 15.30 11.15
N THR A 132 -6.82 15.27 11.70
CA THR A 132 -6.55 15.37 13.16
C THR A 132 -5.93 16.73 13.50
N PRO A 133 -6.04 17.24 14.73
CA PRO A 133 -5.33 18.46 15.14
C PRO A 133 -3.80 18.27 15.09
N VAL A 134 -3.07 19.26 14.59
CA VAL A 134 -1.59 19.25 14.55
C VAL A 134 -0.97 19.09 15.95
N SER A 135 -1.62 19.62 16.99
CA SER A 135 -1.18 19.50 18.37
C SER A 135 -1.15 18.06 18.90
N GLU A 136 -2.01 17.17 18.38
CA GLU A 136 -1.96 15.74 18.71
C GLU A 136 -0.75 15.06 18.06
N ASP A 137 -0.45 15.42 16.82
CA ASP A 137 0.70 14.89 16.09
C ASP A 137 2.01 15.31 16.77
N GLN A 138 2.09 16.56 17.24
CA GLN A 138 3.24 17.05 18.02
C GLN A 138 3.49 16.19 19.25
N ARG A 139 2.44 15.81 19.99
CA ARG A 139 2.59 14.94 21.17
C ARG A 139 3.12 13.56 20.81
N ARG A 140 2.62 12.97 19.72
CA ARG A 140 3.08 11.66 19.22
C ARG A 140 4.54 11.67 18.80
N LEU A 141 5.02 12.79 18.26
CA LEU A 141 6.41 12.93 17.79
C LEU A 141 7.45 12.94 18.92
N HIS A 142 7.06 13.20 20.18
CA HIS A 142 7.99 13.12 21.31
C HIS A 142 8.55 11.71 21.55
N GLN A 143 7.80 10.67 21.18
CA GLN A 143 8.20 9.27 21.29
C GLN A 143 7.73 8.55 20.03
N CYS A 144 8.50 8.69 18.95
CA CYS A 144 8.16 8.12 17.65
C CYS A 144 9.42 7.58 17.00
N HIS A 145 9.44 6.28 16.70
CA HIS A 145 10.52 5.63 15.98
C HIS A 145 10.21 5.49 14.49
N ILE A 146 8.95 5.17 14.18
CA ILE A 146 8.44 5.00 12.81
C ILE A 146 7.30 5.99 12.56
N ALA A 147 7.51 6.92 11.64
CA ALA A 147 6.50 7.87 11.19
C ALA A 147 5.90 7.41 9.85
N ILE A 148 4.58 7.21 9.81
CA ILE A 148 3.85 6.84 8.59
C ILE A 148 2.85 7.93 8.29
N GLY A 149 2.84 8.46 7.07
CA GLY A 149 1.93 9.56 6.76
C GLY A 149 1.74 9.91 5.30
N SER A 150 0.80 10.82 5.07
CA SER A 150 0.61 11.46 3.76
C SER A 150 1.67 12.56 3.56
N PRO A 151 2.20 12.76 2.34
CA PRO A 151 3.25 13.75 2.08
C PRO A 151 2.93 15.16 2.59
N GLY A 152 1.71 15.65 2.35
CA GLY A 152 1.29 16.99 2.78
C GLY A 152 1.35 17.18 4.30
N ARG A 153 0.88 16.21 5.09
CA ARG A 153 0.92 16.30 6.55
C ARG A 153 2.35 16.17 7.09
N VAL A 154 3.13 15.23 6.56
CA VAL A 154 4.52 15.04 6.98
C VAL A 154 5.33 16.31 6.72
N LYS A 155 5.21 16.88 5.51
CA LYS A 155 5.83 18.16 5.15
C LYS A 155 5.43 19.26 6.14
N GLN A 156 4.14 19.41 6.43
CA GLN A 156 3.66 20.42 7.39
C GLN A 156 4.32 20.26 8.77
N LEU A 157 4.44 19.04 9.29
CA LEU A 157 5.04 18.79 10.60
C LEU A 157 6.55 19.07 10.61
N MET A 158 7.24 18.83 9.49
CA MET A 158 8.65 19.17 9.31
C MET A 158 8.86 20.69 9.16
N ASP A 159 8.03 21.37 8.36
CA ASP A 159 8.06 22.84 8.19
C ASP A 159 7.86 23.55 9.55
N LEU A 160 6.97 23.03 10.40
CA LEU A 160 6.71 23.57 11.74
C LEU A 160 7.80 23.21 12.77
N GLY A 161 8.79 22.39 12.40
CA GLY A 161 9.85 21.94 13.30
C GLY A 161 9.41 20.91 14.34
N PHE A 162 8.23 20.31 14.20
CA PHE A 162 7.75 19.27 15.10
C PHE A 162 8.33 17.89 14.76
N LEU A 163 8.39 17.54 13.47
CA LEU A 163 9.02 16.30 13.02
C LEU A 163 10.48 16.59 12.68
N LEU A 164 11.37 16.17 13.58
CA LEU A 164 12.81 16.25 13.37
C LEU A 164 13.30 15.01 12.62
N ALA A 165 13.78 15.19 11.39
CA ALA A 165 14.17 14.09 10.51
C ALA A 165 15.67 13.73 10.56
N ALA A 166 16.45 14.35 11.45
CA ALA A 166 17.91 14.18 11.51
C ALA A 166 18.35 12.73 11.80
N ALA A 167 17.51 11.94 12.47
CA ALA A 167 17.78 10.54 12.79
C ALA A 167 17.25 9.55 11.74
N VAL A 168 16.56 10.02 10.69
CA VAL A 168 15.97 9.14 9.67
C VAL A 168 17.07 8.41 8.90
N ARG A 169 17.06 7.08 9.00
CA ARG A 169 17.98 6.17 8.30
C ARG A 169 17.29 5.41 7.17
N LEU A 170 15.97 5.26 7.22
CA LEU A 170 15.19 4.58 6.19
C LEU A 170 14.03 5.48 5.73
N PHE A 171 13.98 5.72 4.43
CA PHE A 171 12.90 6.46 3.77
C PHE A 171 12.16 5.55 2.80
N VAL A 172 10.84 5.45 2.93
CA VAL A 172 10.01 4.53 2.15
C VAL A 172 8.93 5.28 1.40
N LEU A 173 8.80 5.00 0.11
CA LEU A 173 7.65 5.39 -0.70
C LEU A 173 6.83 4.14 -1.03
N ASP A 174 5.65 3.98 -0.44
CA ASP A 174 4.71 2.91 -0.79
C ASP A 174 3.69 3.42 -1.80
N GLU A 175 3.38 2.60 -2.81
CA GLU A 175 2.67 3.02 -4.03
C GLU A 175 3.32 4.25 -4.69
N ALA A 176 4.63 4.12 -4.96
CA ALA A 176 5.47 5.19 -5.50
C ALA A 176 4.96 5.74 -6.85
N ASP A 177 4.28 4.92 -7.65
CA ASP A 177 3.67 5.34 -8.92
C ASP A 177 2.60 6.42 -8.71
N LYS A 178 1.76 6.29 -7.68
CA LYS A 178 0.75 7.30 -7.34
C LYS A 178 1.33 8.52 -6.63
N LEU A 179 2.37 8.31 -5.83
CA LEU A 179 3.06 9.39 -5.12
C LEU A 179 3.79 10.34 -6.08
N LEU A 180 4.36 9.80 -7.15
CA LEU A 180 5.20 10.51 -8.12
C LEU A 180 4.50 10.77 -9.46
N GLU A 181 3.18 10.53 -9.54
CA GLU A 181 2.36 10.94 -10.68
C GLU A 181 2.33 12.47 -10.81
N GLU A 182 2.28 12.96 -12.05
CA GLU A 182 2.24 14.38 -12.35
C GLU A 182 1.04 15.07 -11.67
N GLY A 183 1.29 16.18 -10.98
CA GLY A 183 0.26 16.92 -10.25
C GLY A 183 -0.19 16.29 -8.91
N SER A 184 0.48 15.23 -8.45
CA SER A 184 0.22 14.55 -7.17
C SER A 184 1.04 15.18 -6.02
N PHE A 185 1.97 14.43 -5.42
CA PHE A 185 2.72 14.84 -4.23
C PHE A 185 4.21 15.11 -4.47
N GLN A 186 4.62 15.18 -5.73
CA GLN A 186 6.03 15.25 -6.13
C GLN A 186 6.78 16.41 -5.47
N ASP A 187 6.19 17.61 -5.42
CA ASP A 187 6.84 18.78 -4.81
C ASP A 187 7.03 18.61 -3.30
N GLN A 188 6.04 18.04 -2.61
CA GLN A 188 6.14 17.76 -1.19
C GLN A 188 7.19 16.68 -0.92
N ILE A 189 7.27 15.64 -1.76
CA ILE A 189 8.26 14.57 -1.64
C ILE A 189 9.67 15.09 -1.91
N ASN A 190 9.85 15.93 -2.93
CA ASN A 190 11.12 16.61 -3.23
C ASN A 190 11.63 17.39 -2.01
N TRP A 191 10.74 18.18 -1.40
CA TRP A 191 11.08 18.97 -0.23
C TRP A 191 11.36 18.11 1.02
N ILE A 192 10.58 17.05 1.24
CA ILE A 192 10.83 16.12 2.34
C ILE A 192 12.19 15.47 2.13
N TYR A 193 12.44 14.91 0.95
CA TYR A 193 13.68 14.21 0.60
C TYR A 193 14.93 15.07 0.82
N SER A 194 14.88 16.35 0.40
CA SER A 194 16.00 17.30 0.59
C SER A 194 16.25 17.66 2.06
N SER A 195 15.24 17.50 2.92
CA SER A 195 15.33 17.72 4.37
C SER A 195 15.79 16.48 5.14
N LEU A 196 15.89 15.30 4.49
CA LEU A 196 16.36 14.07 5.12
C LEU A 196 17.89 13.93 5.03
N PRO A 197 18.54 13.19 5.95
CA PRO A 197 19.97 12.92 5.90
C PRO A 197 20.44 12.35 4.55
N ALA A 198 21.68 12.70 4.17
CA ALA A 198 22.27 12.20 2.92
C ALA A 198 22.55 10.68 2.98
N ASN A 199 22.86 10.13 4.15
CA ASN A 199 23.19 8.71 4.33
C ASN A 199 22.00 7.91 4.85
N LYS A 200 20.85 8.06 4.17
CA LYS A 200 19.64 7.27 4.38
C LYS A 200 19.55 6.21 3.29
N GLN A 201 19.00 5.06 3.64
CA GLN A 201 18.52 4.06 2.69
C GLN A 201 17.14 4.48 2.18
N MET A 202 16.86 4.21 0.91
CA MET A 202 15.57 4.45 0.30
C MET A 202 14.95 3.18 -0.27
N LEU A 203 13.67 2.94 0.01
CA LEU A 203 12.88 1.88 -0.61
C LEU A 203 11.68 2.48 -1.34
N ALA A 204 11.55 2.19 -2.63
CA ALA A 204 10.39 2.55 -3.43
C ALA A 204 9.63 1.29 -3.83
N LEU A 205 8.37 1.18 -3.42
CA LEU A 205 7.52 0.04 -3.70
C LEU A 205 6.36 0.46 -4.59
N SER A 206 6.16 -0.27 -5.68
CA SER A 206 5.16 0.10 -6.68
C SER A 206 4.55 -1.11 -7.37
N ALA A 207 3.31 -0.96 -7.84
CA ALA A 207 2.69 -1.95 -8.73
C ALA A 207 3.14 -1.73 -10.17
N THR A 208 3.24 -0.48 -10.60
CA THR A 208 3.64 -0.09 -11.95
C THR A 208 4.97 0.64 -11.97
N TYR A 209 5.58 0.79 -13.15
CA TYR A 209 6.87 1.47 -13.30
C TYR A 209 6.86 2.42 -14.52
N PRO A 210 6.06 3.51 -14.47
CA PRO A 210 6.01 4.47 -15.55
C PRO A 210 7.33 5.26 -15.63
N GLU A 211 7.64 5.77 -16.83
CA GLU A 211 8.88 6.51 -17.09
C GLU A 211 9.00 7.78 -16.25
N SER A 212 7.89 8.48 -16.02
CA SER A 212 7.84 9.66 -15.13
C SER A 212 8.35 9.35 -13.73
N MET A 213 7.88 8.25 -13.14
CA MET A 213 8.35 7.78 -11.84
C MET A 213 9.83 7.38 -11.89
N ALA A 214 10.26 6.67 -12.95
CA ALA A 214 11.66 6.27 -13.12
C ALA A 214 12.62 7.47 -13.12
N GLN A 215 12.27 8.53 -13.85
CA GLN A 215 13.05 9.78 -13.90
C GLN A 215 13.16 10.43 -12.53
N GLN A 216 12.10 10.42 -11.71
CA GLN A 216 12.14 10.98 -10.36
C GLN A 216 12.98 10.13 -9.41
N LEU A 217 12.81 8.81 -9.43
CA LEU A 217 13.55 7.91 -8.56
C LEU A 217 15.06 7.94 -8.83
N ASN A 218 15.49 8.20 -10.07
CA ASN A 218 16.91 8.43 -10.40
C ASN A 218 17.53 9.62 -9.64
N ASN A 219 16.74 10.60 -9.22
CA ASN A 219 17.22 11.74 -8.45
C ASN A 219 17.27 11.46 -6.94
N TYR A 220 16.56 10.44 -6.48
CA TYR A 220 16.44 10.12 -5.05
C TYR A 220 17.32 8.96 -4.61
N MET A 221 17.51 7.96 -5.48
CA MET A 221 18.10 6.68 -5.11
C MET A 221 19.54 6.56 -5.61
N ARG A 222 20.37 5.83 -4.87
CA ARG A 222 21.77 5.54 -5.22
C ARG A 222 21.90 4.09 -5.68
N GLU A 223 22.09 3.91 -6.99
CA GLU A 223 22.26 2.59 -7.62
C GLU A 223 21.28 1.53 -7.08
N PRO A 224 19.96 1.77 -7.15
CA PRO A 224 18.98 0.92 -6.50
C PRO A 224 18.97 -0.49 -7.12
N ALA A 225 18.85 -1.52 -6.28
CA ALA A 225 18.58 -2.86 -6.76
C ALA A 225 17.11 -2.99 -7.19
N HIS A 226 16.89 -3.33 -8.46
CA HIS A 226 15.57 -3.51 -9.04
C HIS A 226 15.04 -4.93 -8.77
N ILE A 227 14.06 -5.06 -7.89
CA ILE A 227 13.44 -6.35 -7.56
C ILE A 227 12.13 -6.49 -8.34
N ARG A 228 12.15 -7.41 -9.31
CA ARG A 228 11.01 -7.77 -10.16
C ARG A 228 10.81 -9.29 -10.11
N LEU A 229 9.56 -9.74 -10.02
CA LEU A 229 9.25 -11.19 -10.07
C LEU A 229 9.23 -11.73 -11.49
N ASP A 230 8.62 -11.01 -12.43
CA ASP A 230 8.61 -11.31 -13.86
C ASP A 230 8.50 -10.01 -14.68
N PRO A 231 9.50 -9.64 -15.50
CA PRO A 231 9.44 -8.45 -16.35
C PRO A 231 8.39 -8.56 -17.48
N THR A 232 8.03 -9.78 -17.86
CA THR A 232 7.21 -10.08 -19.05
C THR A 232 5.74 -10.36 -18.73
N ASP A 233 5.36 -10.54 -17.47
CA ASP A 233 4.04 -11.05 -17.09
C ASP A 233 3.35 -10.17 -16.02
N MET A 234 2.87 -9.00 -16.46
CA MET A 234 2.04 -8.11 -15.64
C MET A 234 0.63 -8.67 -15.37
N GLN A 235 0.24 -9.82 -15.93
CA GLN A 235 -1.09 -10.38 -15.71
C GLN A 235 -1.25 -10.92 -14.29
N LEU A 236 -2.28 -10.48 -13.58
CA LEU A 236 -2.65 -11.09 -12.29
C LEU A 236 -3.04 -12.56 -12.55
N LEU A 237 -2.17 -13.51 -12.19
CA LEU A 237 -2.34 -14.94 -12.50
C LEU A 237 -3.62 -15.55 -11.87
N GLY A 238 -4.18 -14.88 -10.87
CA GLY A 238 -5.43 -15.27 -10.19
C GLY A 238 -6.67 -14.54 -10.71
N VAL A 239 -6.53 -13.69 -11.72
CA VAL A 239 -7.63 -12.95 -12.35
C VAL A 239 -7.84 -13.50 -13.74
N HIS A 240 -8.96 -14.18 -13.94
CA HIS A 240 -9.42 -14.56 -15.27
C HIS A 240 -10.08 -13.34 -15.93
N GLN A 241 -9.58 -12.98 -17.12
CA GLN A 241 -10.06 -11.81 -17.86
C GLN A 241 -10.97 -12.26 -18.99
N PHE A 242 -12.16 -11.68 -19.04
CA PHE A 242 -13.16 -11.91 -20.09
C PHE A 242 -13.66 -10.58 -20.62
N TYR A 243 -14.14 -10.56 -21.86
CA TYR A 243 -14.79 -9.40 -22.44
C TYR A 243 -16.10 -9.81 -23.13
N ARG A 244 -17.08 -8.90 -23.11
CA ARG A 244 -18.31 -9.01 -23.90
C ARG A 244 -18.40 -7.79 -24.80
N VAL A 245 -18.42 -8.03 -26.10
CA VAL A 245 -18.62 -6.98 -27.09
C VAL A 245 -20.10 -6.59 -27.07
N VAL A 246 -20.38 -5.30 -26.99
CA VAL A 246 -21.72 -4.72 -27.11
C VAL A 246 -21.76 -3.85 -28.35
N ASN A 247 -22.95 -3.67 -28.91
CA ASN A 247 -23.09 -2.81 -30.07
C ASN A 247 -22.87 -1.35 -29.67
N VAL A 248 -22.13 -0.63 -30.52
CA VAL A 248 -21.94 0.81 -30.37
C VAL A 248 -23.05 1.50 -31.16
N HIS A 249 -23.96 2.15 -30.44
CA HIS A 249 -25.05 2.91 -31.03
C HIS A 249 -24.66 4.35 -31.27
N ALA A 250 -25.31 5.00 -32.24
CA ALA A 250 -25.14 6.42 -32.55
C ALA A 250 -25.42 7.32 -31.33
N LEU A 251 -26.38 6.93 -30.49
CA LEU A 251 -26.71 7.63 -29.26
C LEU A 251 -26.06 6.92 -28.06
N SER A 252 -25.19 7.63 -27.35
CA SER A 252 -24.40 7.05 -26.25
C SER A 252 -25.21 6.40 -25.12
N HIS A 253 -26.45 6.85 -24.90
CA HIS A 253 -27.34 6.28 -23.89
C HIS A 253 -27.88 4.89 -24.29
N LEU A 254 -28.02 4.60 -25.58
CA LEU A 254 -28.44 3.27 -26.06
C LEU A 254 -27.32 2.25 -25.84
N THR A 255 -26.07 2.63 -26.11
CA THR A 255 -24.89 1.83 -25.77
C THR A 255 -24.80 1.57 -24.27
N LEU A 256 -25.13 2.56 -23.43
CA LEU A 256 -25.16 2.37 -21.98
C LEU A 256 -26.28 1.41 -21.56
N ALA A 257 -27.48 1.54 -22.12
CA ALA A 257 -28.61 0.66 -21.83
C ALA A 257 -28.28 -0.80 -22.18
N GLU A 258 -27.66 -1.05 -23.34
CA GLU A 258 -27.22 -2.39 -23.72
C GLU A 258 -26.16 -2.93 -22.74
N LYS A 259 -25.15 -2.13 -22.35
CA LYS A 259 -24.17 -2.54 -21.33
C LYS A 259 -24.83 -2.91 -20.01
N VAL A 260 -25.82 -2.14 -19.58
CA VAL A 260 -26.57 -2.36 -18.33
C VAL A 260 -27.36 -3.67 -18.42
N GLN A 261 -28.01 -3.95 -19.54
CA GLN A 261 -28.70 -5.22 -19.79
C GLN A 261 -27.73 -6.41 -19.76
N GLN A 262 -26.59 -6.31 -20.46
CA GLN A 262 -25.59 -7.38 -20.49
C GLN A 262 -24.96 -7.63 -19.11
N LEU A 263 -24.76 -6.57 -18.33
CA LEU A 263 -24.29 -6.67 -16.96
C LEU A 263 -25.31 -7.38 -16.05
N GLN A 264 -26.60 -7.12 -16.20
CA GLN A 264 -27.64 -7.83 -15.45
C GLN A 264 -27.64 -9.32 -15.75
N GLU A 265 -27.51 -9.70 -17.02
CA GLU A 265 -27.39 -11.09 -17.43
C GLU A 265 -26.17 -11.76 -16.76
N LEU A 266 -25.01 -11.08 -16.77
CA LEU A 266 -23.81 -11.57 -16.11
C LEU A 266 -23.99 -11.75 -14.60
N LEU A 267 -24.57 -10.77 -13.91
CA LEU A 267 -24.82 -10.85 -12.47
C LEU A 267 -25.87 -11.91 -12.11
N SER A 268 -26.78 -12.24 -13.02
CA SER A 268 -27.80 -13.27 -12.79
C SER A 268 -27.26 -14.70 -13.01
N CYS A 269 -26.32 -14.86 -13.95
CA CYS A 269 -25.82 -16.17 -14.36
C CYS A 269 -24.53 -16.58 -13.65
N ILE A 270 -23.74 -15.63 -13.15
CA ILE A 270 -22.45 -15.90 -12.53
C ILE A 270 -22.61 -15.80 -11.01
N PRO A 271 -22.36 -16.87 -10.25
CA PRO A 271 -22.34 -16.79 -8.79
C PRO A 271 -21.15 -15.94 -8.34
N PHE A 272 -21.40 -14.95 -7.47
CA PHE A 272 -20.37 -14.11 -6.87
C PHE A 272 -20.72 -13.79 -5.41
N ASN A 273 -19.70 -13.47 -4.60
CA ASN A 273 -19.92 -12.96 -3.24
C ASN A 273 -20.12 -11.44 -3.23
N GLN A 274 -19.23 -10.72 -3.89
CA GLN A 274 -19.28 -9.26 -4.05
C GLN A 274 -18.72 -8.90 -5.44
N ALA A 275 -19.26 -7.86 -6.06
CA ALA A 275 -18.83 -7.37 -7.36
C ALA A 275 -18.50 -5.88 -7.30
N LEU A 276 -17.37 -5.48 -7.89
CA LEU A 276 -17.00 -4.08 -8.10
C LEU A 276 -17.20 -3.72 -9.57
N ILE A 277 -17.96 -2.65 -9.81
CA ILE A 277 -18.30 -2.21 -11.16
C ILE A 277 -17.80 -0.78 -11.35
N PHE A 278 -16.84 -0.61 -12.26
CA PHE A 278 -16.20 0.66 -12.52
C PHE A 278 -16.88 1.40 -13.67
N SER A 279 -17.10 2.70 -13.49
CA SER A 279 -17.64 3.59 -14.51
C SER A 279 -16.76 4.84 -14.61
N ASN A 280 -16.55 5.33 -15.83
CA ASN A 280 -15.71 6.49 -16.10
C ASN A 280 -16.34 7.82 -15.63
N LEU A 281 -17.66 7.87 -15.44
CA LEU A 281 -18.38 9.06 -15.00
C LEU A 281 -19.15 8.77 -13.71
N HIS A 282 -19.10 9.71 -12.77
CA HIS A 282 -19.86 9.62 -11.51
C HIS A 282 -21.36 9.55 -11.75
N SER A 283 -21.90 10.37 -12.65
CA SER A 283 -23.34 10.35 -12.99
C SER A 283 -23.79 8.99 -13.52
N ARG A 284 -22.95 8.34 -14.35
CA ARG A 284 -23.21 6.99 -14.85
C ARG A 284 -23.11 5.93 -13.76
N ALA A 285 -22.14 6.04 -12.86
CA ALA A 285 -22.00 5.12 -11.72
C ALA A 285 -23.24 5.19 -10.81
N GLN A 286 -23.73 6.39 -10.52
CA GLN A 286 -24.93 6.58 -9.71
C GLN A 286 -26.18 6.05 -10.40
N HIS A 287 -26.36 6.36 -11.69
CA HIS A 287 -27.47 5.84 -12.47
C HIS A 287 -27.47 4.31 -12.53
N LEU A 288 -26.28 3.70 -12.71
CA LEU A 288 -26.11 2.26 -12.70
C LEU A 288 -26.50 1.65 -11.35
N ALA A 289 -26.00 2.20 -10.24
CA ALA A 289 -26.34 1.70 -8.90
C ALA A 289 -27.85 1.77 -8.64
N ASN A 290 -28.51 2.87 -9.00
CA ASN A 290 -29.96 3.02 -8.85
C ASN A 290 -30.72 2.00 -9.72
N THR A 291 -30.25 1.76 -10.95
CA THR A 291 -30.90 0.82 -11.88
C THR A 291 -30.78 -0.62 -11.37
N LEU A 292 -29.59 -1.02 -10.91
CA LEU A 292 -29.36 -2.35 -10.32
C LEU A 292 -30.20 -2.54 -9.05
N ALA A 293 -30.26 -1.54 -8.17
CA ALA A 293 -31.07 -1.57 -6.96
C ALA A 293 -32.57 -1.72 -7.26
N ALA A 294 -33.09 -0.99 -8.26
CA ALA A 294 -34.48 -1.10 -8.70
C ALA A 294 -34.84 -2.49 -9.26
N GLN A 295 -33.84 -3.24 -9.72
CA GLN A 295 -34.00 -4.59 -10.28
C GLN A 295 -33.68 -5.70 -9.26
N GLY A 296 -33.51 -5.35 -7.99
CA GLY A 296 -33.30 -6.31 -6.91
C GLY A 296 -31.84 -6.69 -6.65
N PHE A 297 -30.87 -6.04 -7.30
CA PHE A 297 -29.45 -6.17 -6.97
C PHE A 297 -29.04 -5.09 -5.96
N PRO A 298 -28.72 -5.42 -4.70
CA PRO A 298 -28.23 -4.43 -3.74
C PRO A 298 -26.94 -3.79 -4.25
N ALA A 299 -27.00 -2.51 -4.62
CA ALA A 299 -25.88 -1.78 -5.19
C ALA A 299 -25.70 -0.43 -4.49
N ALA A 300 -24.44 -0.07 -4.25
CA ALA A 300 -24.06 1.23 -3.73
C ALA A 300 -23.06 1.90 -4.68
N CYS A 301 -23.17 3.21 -4.84
CA CYS A 301 -22.23 4.01 -5.63
C CYS A 301 -21.24 4.68 -4.67
N ILE A 302 -19.94 4.50 -4.91
CA ILE A 302 -18.88 5.20 -4.20
C ILE A 302 -18.17 6.11 -5.21
N SER A 303 -18.08 7.40 -4.91
CA SER A 303 -17.36 8.37 -5.74
C SER A 303 -16.56 9.36 -4.89
N GLY A 304 -15.52 9.95 -5.47
CA GLY A 304 -14.68 10.96 -4.80
C GLY A 304 -15.40 12.25 -4.38
N LYS A 305 -16.66 12.47 -4.79
CA LYS A 305 -17.48 13.63 -4.37
C LYS A 305 -18.42 13.32 -3.19
N THR A 306 -18.49 12.06 -2.75
CA THR A 306 -19.32 11.67 -1.60
C THR A 306 -18.60 12.10 -0.32
N ALA A 307 -19.27 12.85 0.57
CA ALA A 307 -18.68 13.32 1.82
C ALA A 307 -18.04 12.15 2.62
N GLN A 308 -16.81 12.34 3.09
CA GLN A 308 -15.98 11.34 3.77
C GLN A 308 -16.65 10.67 4.99
N SER A 309 -17.74 11.23 5.51
CA SER A 309 -18.50 10.68 6.64
C SER A 309 -19.33 9.42 6.31
N ASN A 310 -19.58 9.11 5.04
CA ASN A 310 -20.42 7.96 4.64
C ASN A 310 -19.63 6.73 4.15
N LEU A 311 -18.31 6.83 3.93
CA LEU A 311 -17.49 5.71 3.43
C LEU A 311 -17.09 4.71 4.52
N SER A 312 -17.13 5.11 5.80
CA SER A 312 -16.61 4.31 6.92
C SER A 312 -17.67 3.50 7.67
N ASN A 313 -18.95 3.57 7.29
CA ASN A 313 -20.07 2.98 8.04
C ASN A 313 -20.94 1.98 7.24
N ARG A 314 -20.45 1.36 6.17
CA ARG A 314 -21.19 0.31 5.43
C ARG A 314 -20.29 -0.82 4.94
#